data_AF-A0A397S068-F1
#
_entry.id   AF-A0A397S068-F1
#
_cell.length_a   1.000
_cell.length_b   1.000
_cell.length_c   1.000
_cell.angle_alpha   90.00
_cell.angle_beta   90.00
_cell.angle_gamma   90.00
#
_symmetry.space_group_name_H-M   'P 1'
#
loop_
_entity.id
_entity.type
_entity.pdbx_description
1 polymer ?
#
loop_
_entity_poly.entity_id
_entity_poly.type
_entity_poly.pdbx_seq_one_letter_code
_entity_poly.pdbx_strand_id
1 'polypeptide(L)'
;MTASSLQFLLKFLYPACNSISSFHFNPIIGINNDIISTEESLSQFINSQHSVKKISFKNGFSLMNSLKNSNCSNTLKIIKFYNIDFKNIINLKEVFEQLNVLESIHMIYCRFLNSNFIQQIISISKPFKLTSLFMAEELSTDLLESFSLLLQKSGEYLENIDLIPLNDENSRRQSSELIERYCTKIKFMIINNRNSNIHLALDLIKNVGQNIRYLDISLITNDGKHSSILLLNLGQILPSKLEYLSLTLSICTSDLEVFLKNSKNTFIEKLVIQNEMREKSDDILPYIKEYVMKERRIRYLAILSYYKSENSGNNELFSLKNEVNEFKLYNIQVKTYWDLNISINDFINEMY
;
A
#
# COMPACT_ATOMS: atom_id res chain seq x y z
N MET A 1 -11.82 -4.57 20.26
CA MET A 1 -12.55 -3.82 21.31
C MET A 1 -13.90 -3.41 20.74
N THR A 2 -14.99 -3.63 21.48
CA THR A 2 -16.34 -3.18 21.04
C THR A 2 -16.45 -1.66 21.10
N ALA A 3 -17.41 -1.07 20.38
CA ALA A 3 -17.64 0.38 20.41
C ALA A 3 -17.93 0.90 21.82
N SER A 4 -18.76 0.19 22.59
CA SER A 4 -19.08 0.52 23.99
C SER A 4 -17.85 0.55 24.91
N SER A 5 -16.98 -0.45 24.79
CA SER A 5 -15.73 -0.53 25.57
C SER A 5 -14.77 0.61 25.21
N LEU A 6 -14.70 0.94 23.91
CA LEU A 6 -13.90 2.04 23.42
C LEU A 6 -14.42 3.39 23.91
N GLN A 7 -15.74 3.60 23.86
CA GLN A 7 -16.36 4.83 24.34
C GLN A 7 -16.06 5.04 25.83
N PHE A 8 -16.18 3.99 26.65
CA PHE A 8 -15.84 4.04 28.07
C PHE A 8 -14.37 4.41 28.28
N LEU A 9 -13.46 3.78 27.54
CA LEU A 9 -12.03 4.08 27.60
C LEU A 9 -11.74 5.55 27.22
N LEU A 10 -12.32 6.05 26.13
CA LEU A 10 -12.14 7.43 25.68
C LEU A 10 -12.64 8.42 26.73
N LYS A 11 -13.84 8.19 27.30
CA LYS A 11 -14.41 9.01 28.37
C LYS A 11 -13.57 9.03 29.64
N PHE A 12 -12.91 7.92 29.95
CA PHE A 12 -11.98 7.84 31.07
C PHE A 12 -10.67 8.58 30.79
N LEU A 13 -10.13 8.45 29.57
CA LEU A 13 -8.82 8.99 29.23
C LEU A 13 -8.80 10.50 29.02
N TYR A 14 -9.78 11.08 28.34
CA TYR A 14 -9.71 12.50 27.97
C TYR A 14 -9.61 13.50 29.15
N PRO A 15 -10.27 13.30 30.32
CA PRO A 15 -10.06 14.18 31.46
C PRO A 15 -8.76 13.90 32.22
N ALA A 16 -8.18 12.71 32.06
CA ALA A 16 -7.04 12.24 32.85
C ALA A 16 -5.69 12.35 32.10
N CYS A 17 -5.70 12.47 30.78
CA CYS A 17 -4.51 12.43 29.94
C CYS A 17 -4.62 13.41 28.77
N ASN A 18 -3.70 14.37 28.68
CA ASN A 18 -3.66 15.40 27.62
C ASN A 18 -2.32 15.49 26.86
N SER A 19 -1.40 14.56 27.15
CA SER A 19 -0.01 14.57 26.69
C SER A 19 0.31 13.51 25.64
N ILE A 20 -0.71 12.91 24.99
CA ILE A 20 -0.51 11.84 24.02
C ILE A 20 0.14 12.42 22.76
N SER A 21 1.26 11.83 22.31
CA SER A 21 2.02 12.29 21.14
C SER A 21 1.54 11.67 19.82
N SER A 22 0.94 10.49 19.87
CA SER A 22 0.47 9.76 18.69
C SER A 22 -0.66 8.83 19.10
N PHE A 23 -1.67 8.72 18.25
CA PHE A 23 -2.78 7.81 18.49
C PHE A 23 -3.30 7.22 17.17
N HIS A 24 -3.57 5.92 17.21
CA HIS A 24 -4.12 5.15 16.09
C HIS A 24 -5.52 4.69 16.45
N PHE A 25 -6.50 5.13 15.66
CA PHE A 25 -7.88 4.72 15.85
C PHE A 25 -8.23 3.55 14.92
N ASN A 26 -8.47 2.37 15.49
CA ASN A 26 -8.88 1.18 14.75
C ASN A 26 -10.05 0.48 15.45
N PRO A 27 -11.26 1.06 15.40
CA PRO A 27 -12.39 0.46 16.07
C PRO A 27 -12.91 -0.72 15.22
N ILE A 28 -13.21 -1.84 15.88
CA ILE A 28 -13.93 -2.97 15.29
C ILE A 28 -15.40 -2.72 15.60
N ILE A 29 -16.16 -2.15 14.67
CA ILE A 29 -17.55 -1.76 14.94
C ILE A 29 -18.49 -2.52 14.02
N GLY A 30 -19.45 -3.21 14.65
CA GLY A 30 -20.69 -3.60 14.03
C GLY A 30 -21.77 -2.56 14.34
N ILE A 31 -22.53 -2.20 13.30
CA ILE A 31 -23.81 -1.47 13.32
C ILE A 31 -23.76 0.02 13.74
N ASN A 32 -24.57 0.83 13.05
CA ASN A 32 -24.49 2.29 12.94
C ASN A 32 -24.71 3.12 14.23
N ASN A 33 -25.47 2.65 15.23
CA ASN A 33 -25.78 3.48 16.41
C ASN A 33 -24.60 3.61 17.38
N ASP A 34 -23.71 2.64 17.38
CA ASP A 34 -22.48 2.63 18.17
C ASP A 34 -21.41 3.61 17.62
N ILE A 35 -21.56 4.02 16.36
CA ILE A 35 -20.62 4.90 15.65
C ILE A 35 -20.72 6.35 16.16
N ILE A 36 -21.93 6.91 16.24
CA ILE A 36 -22.16 8.33 16.58
C ILE A 36 -21.65 8.66 17.99
N SER A 37 -22.01 7.84 18.99
CA SER A 37 -21.60 8.07 20.38
C SER A 37 -20.09 7.91 20.61
N THR A 38 -19.45 7.09 19.76
CA THR A 38 -18.00 6.92 19.71
C THR A 38 -17.33 8.12 19.04
N GLU A 39 -17.94 8.70 17.99
CA GLU A 39 -17.44 9.92 17.31
C GLU A 39 -17.39 11.13 18.24
N GLU A 40 -18.44 11.36 19.03
CA GLU A 40 -18.48 12.46 19.99
C GLU A 40 -17.40 12.31 21.07
N SER A 41 -17.28 11.11 21.64
CA SER A 41 -16.30 10.81 22.69
C SER A 41 -14.87 10.94 22.17
N LEU A 42 -14.64 10.53 20.92
CA LEU A 42 -13.35 10.67 20.27
C LEU A 42 -13.04 12.14 19.92
N SER A 43 -14.05 12.92 19.53
CA SER A 43 -13.88 14.35 19.29
C SER A 43 -13.48 15.09 20.56
N GLN A 44 -14.13 14.77 21.69
CA GLN A 44 -13.74 15.28 23.00
C GLN A 44 -12.31 14.86 23.38
N PHE A 45 -11.96 13.60 23.12
CA PHE A 45 -10.63 13.09 23.36
C PHE A 45 -9.57 13.84 22.53
N ILE A 46 -9.75 13.99 21.22
CA ILE A 46 -8.81 14.72 20.34
C ILE A 46 -8.68 16.17 20.82
N ASN A 47 -9.79 16.83 21.13
CA ASN A 47 -9.78 18.20 21.63
C ASN A 47 -9.09 18.36 22.99
N SER A 48 -9.07 17.32 23.84
CA SER A 48 -8.33 17.37 25.11
C SER A 48 -6.81 17.30 24.93
N GLN A 49 -6.30 16.86 23.78
CA GLN A 49 -4.86 16.66 23.60
C GLN A 49 -4.15 17.92 23.09
N HIS A 50 -2.99 18.25 23.69
CA HIS A 50 -2.17 19.40 23.31
C HIS A 50 -0.89 19.04 22.57
N SER A 51 -0.47 17.77 22.61
CA SER A 51 0.86 17.33 22.14
C SER A 51 0.82 16.35 20.96
N VAL A 52 -0.35 16.09 20.39
CA VAL A 52 -0.51 15.08 19.33
C VAL A 52 0.23 15.55 18.08
N LYS A 53 1.15 14.71 17.60
CA LYS A 53 1.94 14.91 16.38
C LYS A 53 1.46 14.06 15.22
N LYS A 54 0.84 12.90 15.50
CA LYS A 54 0.37 11.95 14.48
C LYS A 54 -1.01 11.41 14.83
N ILE A 55 -1.91 11.39 13.85
CA ILE A 55 -3.24 10.79 13.97
C ILE A 55 -3.47 9.82 12.82
N SER A 56 -4.05 8.66 13.11
CA SER A 56 -4.53 7.72 12.09
C SER A 56 -6.02 7.43 12.27
N PHE A 57 -6.79 7.64 11.21
CA PHE A 57 -8.21 7.33 11.13
C PHE A 57 -8.43 6.05 10.31
N LYS A 58 -9.33 5.18 10.76
CA LYS A 58 -9.65 3.93 10.05
C LYS A 58 -11.15 3.59 10.06
N ASN A 59 -11.63 3.00 8.96
CA ASN A 59 -12.96 2.38 8.82
C ASN A 59 -14.15 3.32 9.11
N GLY A 60 -14.37 4.33 8.26
CA GLY A 60 -15.63 5.10 8.23
C GLY A 60 -15.77 6.27 9.22
N PHE A 61 -14.86 6.43 10.17
CA PHE A 61 -14.82 7.59 11.06
C PHE A 61 -14.14 8.77 10.38
N SER A 62 -14.91 9.56 9.63
CA SER A 62 -14.42 10.86 9.18
C SER A 62 -14.60 11.88 10.31
N LEU A 63 -13.65 11.88 11.23
CA LEU A 63 -13.62 12.83 12.34
C LEU A 63 -13.01 14.17 11.92
N MET A 64 -13.21 14.60 10.67
CA MET A 64 -12.74 15.92 10.22
C MET A 64 -13.25 17.03 11.12
N ASN A 65 -14.48 16.90 11.63
CA ASN A 65 -15.01 17.84 12.61
C ASN A 65 -14.28 17.83 13.95
N SER A 66 -13.67 16.71 14.37
CA SER A 66 -12.87 16.65 15.61
C SER A 66 -11.56 17.43 15.51
N LEU A 67 -11.02 17.58 14.30
CA LEU A 67 -9.81 18.35 14.07
C LEU A 67 -10.09 19.84 13.97
N LYS A 68 -11.34 20.21 13.66
CA LYS A 68 -11.81 21.60 13.62
C LYS A 68 -11.70 22.19 15.03
N ASN A 69 -10.93 23.27 15.17
CA ASN A 69 -10.63 23.93 16.44
C ASN A 69 -9.97 23.03 17.49
N SER A 70 -9.22 22.00 17.06
CA SER A 70 -8.52 21.10 17.98
C SER A 70 -7.32 21.78 18.65
N ASN A 71 -7.07 21.41 19.90
CA ASN A 71 -5.93 21.89 20.68
C ASN A 71 -4.57 21.38 20.15
N CYS A 72 -4.58 20.39 19.25
CA CYS A 72 -3.39 19.88 18.58
C CYS A 72 -3.07 20.57 17.24
N SER A 73 -3.79 21.63 16.85
CA SER A 73 -3.57 22.36 15.59
C SER A 73 -2.13 22.85 15.37
N ASN A 74 -1.41 23.17 16.46
CA ASN A 74 -0.01 23.62 16.44
C ASN A 74 1.02 22.49 16.59
N THR A 75 0.58 21.24 16.78
CA THR A 75 1.47 20.09 17.00
C THR A 75 1.29 18.98 15.98
N LEU A 76 0.11 18.88 15.37
CA LEU A 76 -0.27 17.80 14.45
C LEU A 76 0.45 17.93 13.11
N LYS A 77 1.40 17.01 12.88
CA LYS A 77 2.27 16.97 11.69
C LYS A 77 1.82 15.95 10.65
N ILE A 78 1.27 14.82 11.08
CA ILE A 78 0.94 13.71 10.18
C ILE A 78 -0.49 13.23 10.39
N ILE A 79 -1.23 13.12 9.29
CA ILE A 79 -2.56 12.52 9.26
C ILE A 79 -2.56 11.33 8.30
N LYS A 80 -3.08 10.20 8.78
CA LYS A 80 -3.23 8.98 7.98
C LYS A 80 -4.70 8.60 7.90
N PHE A 81 -5.19 8.40 6.69
CA PHE A 81 -6.52 7.91 6.40
C PHE A 81 -6.43 6.49 5.86
N TYR A 82 -7.06 5.55 6.56
CA TYR A 82 -7.08 4.13 6.21
C TYR A 82 -8.51 3.68 5.95
N ASN A 83 -8.85 3.29 4.72
CA ASN A 83 -10.18 2.78 4.40
C ASN A 83 -11.31 3.73 4.84
N ILE A 84 -11.10 5.04 4.61
CA ILE A 84 -12.09 6.07 4.91
C ILE A 84 -12.96 6.31 3.69
N ASP A 85 -14.26 6.45 3.94
CA ASP A 85 -15.24 6.89 2.95
C ASP A 85 -15.31 8.43 2.98
N PHE A 86 -14.90 9.08 1.89
CA PHE A 86 -14.90 10.53 1.78
C PHE A 86 -16.23 11.15 1.30
N LYS A 87 -17.27 10.34 1.04
CA LYS A 87 -18.56 10.80 0.48
C LYS A 87 -19.20 11.95 1.27
N ASN A 88 -19.07 11.91 2.60
CA ASN A 88 -19.68 12.88 3.51
C ASN A 88 -18.69 13.95 4.01
N ILE A 89 -17.48 14.04 3.46
CA ILE A 89 -16.49 15.06 3.84
C ILE A 89 -16.67 16.33 3.02
N ILE A 90 -17.21 17.36 3.66
CA ILE A 90 -17.53 18.64 3.00
C ILE A 90 -16.70 19.84 3.48
N ASN A 91 -15.91 19.70 4.55
CA ASN A 91 -15.16 20.79 5.19
C ASN A 91 -13.66 20.53 5.34
N LEU A 92 -13.09 19.65 4.50
CA LEU A 92 -11.67 19.26 4.57
C LEU A 92 -10.76 20.49 4.48
N LYS A 93 -11.05 21.39 3.54
CA LYS A 93 -10.28 22.63 3.36
C LYS A 93 -10.23 23.46 4.64
N GLU A 94 -11.40 23.73 5.23
CA GLU A 94 -11.51 24.53 6.45
C GLU A 94 -10.69 23.91 7.59
N VAL A 95 -10.80 22.59 7.76
CA VAL A 95 -10.08 21.86 8.81
C VAL A 95 -8.58 21.93 8.60
N PHE A 96 -8.09 21.65 7.39
CA PHE A 96 -6.64 21.63 7.13
C PHE A 96 -6.03 23.03 7.17
N GLU A 97 -6.78 24.07 6.82
CA GLU A 97 -6.37 25.47 6.98
C GLU A 97 -6.20 25.89 8.43
N GLN A 98 -6.73 25.15 9.40
CA GLN A 98 -6.49 25.41 10.83
C GLN A 98 -5.27 24.68 11.37
N LEU A 99 -4.74 23.68 10.66
CA LEU A 99 -3.55 22.94 11.08
C LEU A 99 -2.30 23.75 10.70
N ASN A 100 -1.53 24.20 11.68
CA ASN A 100 -0.43 25.16 11.45
C ASN A 100 0.89 24.50 11.09
N VAL A 101 1.06 23.22 11.44
CA VAL A 101 2.32 22.47 11.28
C VAL A 101 2.12 21.16 10.52
N LEU A 102 1.04 21.02 9.74
CA LEU A 102 0.77 19.81 8.98
C LEU A 102 1.87 19.60 7.93
N GLU A 103 2.61 18.51 8.06
CA GLU A 103 3.74 18.17 7.18
C GLU A 103 3.32 17.15 6.12
N SER A 104 2.58 16.10 6.51
CA SER A 104 2.26 14.99 5.60
C SER A 104 0.87 14.39 5.81
N ILE A 105 0.28 13.97 4.69
CA ILE A 105 -0.98 13.23 4.61
C ILE A 105 -0.72 11.91 3.87
N HIS A 106 -1.35 10.86 4.37
CA HIS A 106 -1.36 9.54 3.75
C HIS A 106 -2.81 9.09 3.54
N MET A 107 -3.17 8.76 2.29
CA MET A 107 -4.47 8.22 1.92
C MET A 107 -4.31 6.79 1.47
N ILE A 108 -4.84 5.84 2.24
CA ILE A 108 -4.58 4.42 2.04
C ILE A 108 -5.92 3.72 1.91
N TYR A 109 -6.20 3.22 0.71
CA TYR A 109 -7.46 2.57 0.35
C TYR A 109 -8.69 3.40 0.74
N CYS A 110 -8.64 4.72 0.54
CA CYS A 110 -9.81 5.57 0.77
C CYS A 110 -10.75 5.54 -0.45
N ARG A 111 -12.04 5.81 -0.21
CA ARG A 111 -13.13 5.76 -1.20
C ARG A 111 -13.70 7.15 -1.47
N PHE A 112 -14.42 7.30 -2.59
CA PHE A 112 -15.10 8.54 -2.97
C PHE A 112 -14.19 9.77 -3.11
N LEU A 113 -13.03 9.61 -3.75
CA LEU A 113 -12.15 10.70 -4.21
C LEU A 113 -12.75 11.42 -5.43
N ASN A 114 -13.95 11.99 -5.25
CA ASN A 114 -14.64 12.71 -6.31
C ASN A 114 -14.01 14.08 -6.60
N SER A 115 -14.47 14.74 -7.66
CA SER A 115 -13.98 16.05 -8.07
C SER A 115 -14.11 17.10 -6.95
N ASN A 116 -15.22 17.12 -6.21
CA ASN A 116 -15.40 18.06 -5.08
C ASN A 116 -14.35 17.86 -3.97
N PHE A 117 -14.10 16.61 -3.57
CA PHE A 117 -13.08 16.30 -2.57
C PHE A 117 -11.69 16.74 -3.04
N ILE A 118 -11.34 16.42 -4.29
CA ILE A 118 -10.05 16.84 -4.87
C ILE A 118 -9.95 18.37 -4.94
N GLN A 119 -11.02 19.07 -5.32
CA GLN A 119 -11.07 20.53 -5.34
C GLN A 119 -10.82 21.13 -3.95
N GLN A 120 -11.36 20.52 -2.89
CA GLN A 120 -11.05 20.93 -1.53
C GLN A 120 -9.55 20.76 -1.21
N ILE A 121 -8.94 19.62 -1.57
CA ILE A 121 -7.50 19.40 -1.36
C ILE A 121 -6.65 20.44 -2.10
N ILE A 122 -6.95 20.66 -3.38
CA ILE A 122 -6.10 21.53 -4.20
C ILE A 122 -6.22 23.01 -3.82
N SER A 123 -7.37 23.40 -3.24
CA SER A 123 -7.63 24.77 -2.81
C SER A 123 -7.06 25.12 -1.43
N ILE A 124 -6.48 24.15 -0.70
CA ILE A 124 -5.74 24.42 0.54
C ILE A 124 -4.48 25.22 0.20
N SER A 125 -4.34 26.37 0.84
CA SER A 125 -3.25 27.32 0.65
C SER A 125 -2.01 26.96 1.46
N LYS A 126 -2.18 26.35 2.63
CA LYS A 126 -1.07 25.87 3.45
C LYS A 126 -0.30 24.74 2.78
N PRO A 127 1.04 24.75 2.87
CA PRO A 127 1.86 23.68 2.32
C PRO A 127 1.67 22.41 3.15
N PHE A 128 1.47 21.28 2.46
CA PHE A 128 1.51 19.93 3.03
C PHE A 128 1.98 18.97 1.94
N LYS A 129 2.44 17.79 2.35
CA LYS A 129 2.85 16.73 1.42
C LYS A 129 1.81 15.62 1.41
N LEU A 130 1.21 15.31 0.26
CA LEU A 130 0.53 14.03 0.09
C LEU A 130 1.60 13.00 -0.25
N THR A 131 1.96 12.14 0.71
CA THR A 131 3.11 11.24 0.60
C THR A 131 2.72 9.83 0.20
N SER A 132 1.49 9.42 0.52
CA SER A 132 0.95 8.11 0.11
C SER A 132 -0.45 8.27 -0.47
N LEU A 133 -0.68 7.60 -1.59
CA LEU A 133 -1.98 7.57 -2.25
C LEU A 133 -2.24 6.16 -2.79
N PHE A 134 -3.10 5.41 -2.10
CA PHE A 134 -3.57 4.10 -2.54
C PHE A 134 -5.09 4.11 -2.71
N MET A 135 -5.58 3.65 -3.86
CA MET A 135 -6.98 3.71 -4.27
C MET A 135 -7.75 2.45 -3.89
N ALA A 136 -8.94 2.60 -3.31
CA ALA A 136 -9.78 1.47 -2.94
C ALA A 136 -10.67 0.96 -4.09
N GLU A 137 -11.06 1.85 -5.00
CA GLU A 137 -12.17 1.66 -5.94
C GLU A 137 -11.79 2.15 -7.32
N GLU A 138 -12.46 1.59 -8.33
CA GLU A 138 -12.37 2.06 -9.70
C GLU A 138 -12.84 3.51 -9.80
N LEU A 139 -12.03 4.35 -10.45
CA LEU A 139 -12.37 5.74 -10.72
C LEU A 139 -13.13 5.84 -12.04
N SER A 140 -14.13 6.72 -12.09
CA SER A 140 -14.76 7.10 -13.35
C SER A 140 -13.83 7.97 -14.20
N THR A 141 -13.91 7.82 -15.52
CA THR A 141 -13.14 8.58 -16.52
C THR A 141 -13.21 10.10 -16.30
N ASP A 142 -14.37 10.62 -15.88
CA ASP A 142 -14.60 12.05 -15.65
C ASP A 142 -13.75 12.62 -14.49
N LEU A 143 -13.10 11.77 -13.69
CA LEU A 143 -12.20 12.19 -12.62
C LEU A 143 -10.77 12.41 -13.09
N LEU A 144 -10.41 12.09 -14.34
CA LEU A 144 -9.04 12.20 -14.82
C LEU A 144 -8.49 13.62 -14.75
N GLU A 145 -9.31 14.63 -15.09
CA GLU A 145 -8.91 16.05 -14.98
C GLU A 145 -8.64 16.44 -13.52
N SER A 146 -9.54 16.08 -12.61
CA SER A 146 -9.36 16.34 -11.18
C SER A 146 -8.11 15.63 -10.66
N PHE A 147 -7.89 14.39 -11.07
CA PHE A 147 -6.73 13.62 -10.68
C PHE A 147 -5.42 14.22 -11.21
N SER A 148 -5.42 14.73 -12.45
CA SER A 148 -4.30 15.49 -13.00
C SER A 148 -3.94 16.69 -12.13
N LEU A 149 -4.93 17.47 -11.68
CA LEU A 149 -4.72 18.61 -10.77
C LEU A 149 -4.16 18.17 -9.41
N LEU A 150 -4.64 17.04 -8.87
CA LEU A 150 -4.12 16.47 -7.63
C LEU A 150 -2.63 16.11 -7.75
N LEU A 151 -2.26 15.42 -8.82
CA LEU A 151 -0.86 15.06 -9.10
C LEU A 151 0.00 16.27 -9.43
N GLN A 152 -0.52 17.29 -10.11
CA GLN A 152 0.22 18.52 -10.35
C GLN A 152 0.56 19.22 -9.03
N LYS A 153 -0.36 19.23 -8.05
CA LYS A 153 -0.11 19.82 -6.73
C LYS A 153 0.79 18.98 -5.85
N SER A 154 0.68 17.65 -5.92
CA SER A 154 1.21 16.76 -4.89
C SER A 154 2.23 15.72 -5.38
N GLY A 155 2.33 15.50 -6.68
CA GLY A 155 3.10 14.40 -7.27
C GLY A 155 4.56 14.39 -6.88
N GLU A 156 5.18 15.57 -6.78
CA GLU A 156 6.60 15.68 -6.38
C GLU A 156 6.89 15.20 -4.94
N TYR A 157 5.84 15.00 -4.14
CA TYR A 157 5.92 14.50 -2.76
C TYR A 157 5.47 13.05 -2.60
N LEU A 158 4.85 12.45 -3.63
CA LEU A 158 4.39 11.08 -3.57
C LEU A 158 5.57 10.12 -3.53
N GLU A 159 5.60 9.30 -2.48
CA GLU A 159 6.59 8.23 -2.29
C GLU A 159 5.95 6.85 -2.38
N ASN A 160 4.64 6.73 -2.15
CA ASN A 160 3.94 5.44 -2.10
C ASN A 160 2.65 5.50 -2.91
N ILE A 161 2.48 4.60 -3.88
CA ILE A 161 1.37 4.66 -4.82
C ILE A 161 0.92 3.26 -5.28
N ASP A 162 -0.35 3.14 -5.65
CA ASP A 162 -0.82 2.06 -6.54
C ASP A 162 -1.18 2.59 -7.93
N LEU A 163 -1.25 1.68 -8.89
CA LEU A 163 -1.82 2.01 -10.19
C LEU A 163 -3.30 2.37 -10.03
N ILE A 164 -3.72 3.43 -10.72
CA ILE A 164 -5.07 3.97 -10.63
C ILE A 164 -6.02 3.08 -11.44
N PRO A 165 -7.00 2.44 -10.78
CA PRO A 165 -7.92 1.54 -11.46
C PRO A 165 -8.96 2.37 -12.25
N LEU A 166 -8.69 2.62 -13.52
CA LEU A 166 -9.63 3.28 -14.45
C LEU A 166 -10.29 2.26 -15.37
N ASN A 167 -11.55 2.54 -15.72
CA ASN A 167 -12.47 1.63 -16.39
C ASN A 167 -12.21 1.47 -17.90
N ASP A 168 -11.52 2.42 -18.56
CA ASP A 168 -11.10 2.28 -19.96
C ASP A 168 -9.58 2.34 -20.15
N GLU A 169 -9.10 1.82 -21.28
CA GLU A 169 -7.68 1.73 -21.58
C GLU A 169 -6.99 3.10 -21.76
N ASN A 170 -7.67 4.07 -22.38
CA ASN A 170 -7.07 5.37 -22.69
C ASN A 170 -6.87 6.17 -21.41
N SER A 171 -7.86 6.17 -20.51
CA SER A 171 -7.71 6.81 -19.20
C SER A 171 -6.58 6.18 -18.38
N ARG A 172 -6.41 4.85 -18.44
CA ARG A 172 -5.26 4.17 -17.78
C ARG A 172 -3.91 4.58 -18.35
N ARG A 173 -3.82 4.80 -19.67
CA ARG A 173 -2.60 5.32 -20.31
C ARG A 173 -2.30 6.74 -19.84
N GLN A 174 -3.31 7.61 -19.93
CA GLN A 174 -3.18 9.00 -19.48
C GLN A 174 -2.83 9.10 -18.00
N SER A 175 -3.41 8.26 -17.14
CA SER A 175 -3.07 8.26 -15.72
C SER A 175 -1.63 7.81 -15.46
N SER A 176 -1.14 6.82 -16.20
CA SER A 176 0.27 6.39 -16.14
C SER A 176 1.21 7.51 -16.60
N GLU A 177 0.91 8.20 -17.71
CA GLU A 177 1.66 9.36 -18.19
C GLU A 177 1.67 10.51 -17.15
N LEU A 178 0.57 10.72 -16.43
CA LEU A 178 0.50 11.71 -15.35
C LEU A 178 1.37 11.30 -14.16
N ILE A 179 1.37 10.02 -13.77
CA ILE A 179 2.25 9.51 -12.71
C ILE A 179 3.71 9.72 -13.12
N GLU A 180 4.11 9.31 -14.32
CA GLU A 180 5.48 9.47 -14.84
C GLU A 180 5.90 10.94 -14.86
N ARG A 181 4.99 11.83 -15.26
CA ARG A 181 5.26 13.27 -15.37
C ARG A 181 5.45 13.95 -14.02
N TYR A 182 4.62 13.63 -13.04
CA TYR A 182 4.55 14.39 -11.79
C TYR A 182 5.20 13.68 -10.60
N CYS A 183 5.29 12.35 -10.60
CA CYS A 183 5.69 11.55 -9.44
C CYS A 183 7.14 11.08 -9.53
N THR A 184 8.07 11.95 -9.14
CA THR A 184 9.52 11.68 -9.30
C THR A 184 10.16 10.91 -8.13
N LYS A 185 9.45 10.70 -7.02
CA LYS A 185 10.02 10.16 -5.76
C LYS A 185 9.39 8.82 -5.32
N ILE A 186 8.73 8.10 -6.21
CA ILE A 186 8.09 6.82 -5.87
C ILE A 186 9.13 5.82 -5.36
N LYS A 187 8.95 5.36 -4.12
CA LYS A 187 9.76 4.35 -3.43
C LYS A 187 9.01 3.03 -3.29
N PHE A 188 7.70 3.08 -3.05
CA PHE A 188 6.84 1.90 -2.95
C PHE A 188 5.73 1.95 -4.01
N MET A 189 5.71 0.95 -4.87
CA MET A 189 4.69 0.77 -5.90
C MET A 189 3.97 -0.56 -5.75
N ILE A 190 2.65 -0.53 -5.94
CA ILE A 190 1.80 -1.73 -5.96
C ILE A 190 1.09 -1.85 -7.30
N ILE A 191 1.16 -3.05 -7.86
CA ILE A 191 0.48 -3.43 -9.10
C ILE A 191 -0.42 -4.61 -8.79
N ASN A 192 -1.73 -4.45 -9.02
CA ASN A 192 -2.71 -5.51 -8.80
C ASN A 192 -3.57 -5.79 -10.05
N ASN A 193 -4.35 -6.87 -10.01
CA ASN A 193 -5.26 -7.29 -11.09
C ASN A 193 -6.27 -6.24 -11.58
N ARG A 194 -6.59 -5.22 -10.78
CA ARG A 194 -7.49 -4.15 -11.22
C ARG A 194 -6.88 -3.33 -12.37
N ASN A 195 -5.58 -3.47 -12.56
CA ASN A 195 -4.84 -2.90 -13.66
C ASN A 195 -4.81 -3.93 -14.79
N SER A 196 -5.87 -3.98 -15.59
CA SER A 196 -6.04 -5.01 -16.61
C SER A 196 -5.02 -4.93 -17.75
N ASN A 197 -4.18 -3.87 -17.82
CA ASN A 197 -3.17 -3.71 -18.85
C ASN A 197 -1.75 -3.85 -18.25
N ILE A 198 -1.22 -5.07 -18.33
CA ILE A 198 0.12 -5.42 -17.82
C ILE A 198 1.25 -4.65 -18.53
N HIS A 199 1.08 -4.28 -19.80
CA HIS A 199 2.09 -3.52 -20.53
C HIS A 199 2.26 -2.11 -19.96
N LEU A 200 1.16 -1.44 -19.59
CA LEU A 200 1.23 -0.14 -18.92
C LEU A 200 1.91 -0.23 -17.55
N ALA A 201 1.66 -1.30 -16.81
CA ALA A 201 2.32 -1.52 -15.52
C ALA A 201 3.84 -1.70 -15.69
N LEU A 202 4.27 -2.47 -16.71
CA LEU A 202 5.68 -2.65 -17.05
C LEU A 202 6.34 -1.34 -17.51
N ASP A 203 5.69 -0.58 -18.39
CA ASP A 203 6.18 0.71 -18.85
C ASP A 203 6.34 1.69 -17.68
N LEU A 204 5.36 1.74 -16.78
CA LEU A 204 5.42 2.60 -15.60
C LEU A 204 6.58 2.20 -14.66
N ILE A 205 6.75 0.91 -14.35
CA ILE A 205 7.88 0.43 -13.55
C ILE A 205 9.21 0.88 -14.18
N LYS A 206 9.34 0.73 -15.50
CA LYS A 206 10.54 1.12 -16.22
C LYS A 206 10.79 2.63 -16.13
N ASN A 207 9.74 3.44 -16.27
CA ASN A 207 9.85 4.89 -16.34
C ASN A 207 10.09 5.55 -14.97
N VAL A 208 9.48 5.05 -13.89
CA VAL A 208 9.66 5.59 -12.53
C VAL A 208 10.62 4.77 -11.64
N GLY A 209 11.18 3.68 -12.18
CA GLY A 209 11.92 2.66 -11.43
C GLY A 209 13.21 3.10 -10.74
N GLN A 210 13.74 4.29 -11.04
CA GLN A 210 15.02 4.75 -10.48
C GLN A 210 14.99 4.86 -8.95
N ASN A 211 13.83 5.17 -8.37
CA ASN A 211 13.65 5.37 -6.93
C ASN A 211 12.91 4.24 -6.22
N ILE A 212 12.35 3.29 -6.97
CA ILE A 212 11.58 2.17 -6.43
C ILE A 212 12.52 1.26 -5.62
N ARG A 213 12.17 1.07 -4.35
CA ARG A 213 12.82 0.15 -3.41
C ARG A 213 11.91 -1.00 -3.00
N TYR A 214 10.60 -0.77 -3.04
CA TYR A 214 9.57 -1.73 -2.68
C TYR A 214 8.62 -1.90 -3.86
N LEU A 215 8.52 -3.11 -4.38
CA LEU A 215 7.64 -3.45 -5.50
C LEU A 215 6.79 -4.67 -5.11
N ASP A 216 5.47 -4.49 -5.10
CA ASP A 216 4.52 -5.57 -4.83
C ASP A 216 3.59 -5.77 -6.03
N ILE A 217 3.61 -6.96 -6.60
CA ILE A 217 2.87 -7.29 -7.81
C ILE A 217 1.97 -8.50 -7.55
N SER A 218 0.66 -8.29 -7.65
CA SER A 218 -0.37 -9.32 -7.47
C SER A 218 -1.25 -9.46 -8.71
N LEU A 219 -0.92 -10.44 -9.56
CA LEU A 219 -1.59 -10.69 -10.84
C LEU A 219 -2.21 -12.09 -10.94
N ILE A 220 -3.14 -12.41 -10.05
CA ILE A 220 -3.86 -13.69 -10.07
C ILE A 220 -4.99 -13.64 -11.11
N THR A 221 -4.76 -14.06 -12.34
CA THR A 221 -5.83 -14.22 -13.35
C THR A 221 -6.16 -15.68 -13.58
N ASN A 222 -7.38 -15.95 -14.05
CA ASN A 222 -7.82 -17.31 -14.38
C ASN A 222 -7.02 -17.95 -15.52
N ASP A 223 -6.44 -17.15 -16.43
CA ASP A 223 -5.73 -17.61 -17.62
C ASP A 223 -4.19 -17.48 -17.54
N GLY A 224 -3.64 -16.70 -16.60
CA GLY A 224 -2.21 -16.70 -16.23
C GLY A 224 -1.34 -15.98 -17.24
N LYS A 225 -1.97 -15.43 -18.28
CA LYS A 225 -1.32 -14.67 -19.33
C LYS A 225 -0.63 -13.44 -18.77
N HIS A 226 -1.25 -12.75 -17.81
CA HIS A 226 -0.63 -11.58 -17.17
C HIS A 226 0.63 -11.96 -16.38
N SER A 227 0.62 -13.08 -15.66
CA SER A 227 1.81 -13.58 -14.96
C SER A 227 2.92 -13.95 -15.94
N SER A 228 2.59 -14.62 -17.05
CA SER A 228 3.55 -14.95 -18.12
C SER A 228 4.18 -13.70 -18.74
N ILE A 229 3.35 -12.74 -19.20
CA ILE A 229 3.82 -11.47 -19.79
C ILE A 229 4.70 -10.70 -18.79
N LEU A 230 4.30 -10.65 -17.52
CA LEU A 230 5.10 -10.01 -16.47
C LEU A 230 6.48 -10.68 -16.37
N LEU A 231 6.55 -12.00 -16.17
CA LEU A 231 7.81 -12.72 -15.95
C LEU A 231 8.78 -12.58 -17.15
N LEU A 232 8.25 -12.65 -18.37
CA LEU A 232 9.07 -12.51 -19.59
C LEU A 232 9.75 -11.13 -19.72
N ASN A 233 9.16 -10.08 -19.14
CA ASN A 233 9.62 -8.69 -19.31
C ASN A 233 10.23 -8.07 -18.05
N LEU A 234 9.69 -8.36 -16.87
CA LEU A 234 10.01 -7.69 -15.60
C LEU A 234 11.51 -7.75 -15.29
N GLY A 235 12.15 -8.90 -15.54
CA GLY A 235 13.56 -9.10 -15.20
C GLY A 235 14.51 -8.10 -15.88
N GLN A 236 14.14 -7.56 -17.05
CA GLN A 236 14.95 -6.57 -17.78
C GLN A 236 14.78 -5.14 -17.27
N ILE A 237 13.69 -4.85 -16.57
CA ILE A 237 13.30 -3.51 -16.13
C ILE A 237 13.25 -3.38 -14.60
N LEU A 238 13.71 -4.39 -13.86
CA LEU A 238 13.73 -4.33 -12.41
C LEU A 238 14.53 -3.11 -11.93
N PRO A 239 14.01 -2.36 -10.94
CA PRO A 239 14.79 -1.36 -10.24
C PRO A 239 16.10 -1.96 -9.69
N SER A 240 17.20 -1.22 -9.85
CA SER A 240 18.54 -1.70 -9.45
C SER A 240 18.77 -1.73 -7.93
N LYS A 241 17.88 -1.13 -7.13
CA LYS A 241 18.02 -0.96 -5.67
C LYS A 241 16.77 -1.48 -4.94
N LEU A 242 16.42 -2.75 -5.16
CA LEU A 242 15.27 -3.36 -4.49
C LEU A 242 15.61 -3.85 -3.09
N GLU A 243 14.90 -3.28 -2.12
CA GLU A 243 14.84 -3.78 -0.73
C GLU A 243 13.75 -4.85 -0.60
N TYR A 244 12.70 -4.80 -1.44
CA TYR A 244 11.58 -5.72 -1.39
C TYR A 244 10.98 -5.96 -2.78
N LEU A 245 10.83 -7.23 -3.16
CA LEU A 245 10.03 -7.67 -4.30
C LEU A 245 9.05 -8.76 -3.85
N SER A 246 7.76 -8.48 -4.01
CA SER A 246 6.67 -9.45 -3.82
C SER A 246 6.00 -9.78 -5.14
N LEU A 247 5.89 -11.08 -5.43
CA LEU A 247 5.27 -11.61 -6.62
C LEU A 247 4.17 -12.60 -6.23
N THR A 248 2.92 -12.19 -6.36
CA THR A 248 1.73 -13.03 -6.19
C THR A 248 1.14 -13.34 -7.57
N LEU A 249 1.47 -14.51 -8.13
CA LEU A 249 1.30 -14.82 -9.57
C LEU A 249 0.85 -16.27 -9.78
N SER A 250 0.28 -16.58 -10.95
CA SER A 250 0.20 -17.95 -11.45
C SER A 250 1.45 -18.26 -12.28
N ILE A 251 2.44 -18.93 -11.69
CA ILE A 251 3.79 -19.04 -12.28
C ILE A 251 3.91 -20.26 -13.19
N CYS A 252 4.39 -20.04 -14.42
CA CYS A 252 4.95 -21.08 -15.28
C CYS A 252 6.48 -21.10 -15.11
N THR A 253 7.07 -22.28 -14.93
CA THR A 253 8.51 -22.45 -14.69
C THR A 253 9.38 -21.96 -15.86
N SER A 254 8.93 -22.14 -17.11
CA SER A 254 9.65 -21.62 -18.29
C SER A 254 9.78 -20.10 -18.25
N ASP A 255 8.71 -19.40 -17.86
CA ASP A 255 8.69 -17.94 -17.83
C ASP A 255 9.44 -17.42 -16.60
N LEU A 256 9.34 -18.15 -15.48
CA LEU A 256 10.16 -17.88 -14.29
C LEU A 256 11.65 -17.99 -14.60
N GLU A 257 12.08 -19.01 -15.33
CA GLU A 257 13.47 -19.17 -15.72
C GLU A 257 13.96 -17.97 -16.55
N VAL A 258 13.15 -17.47 -17.48
CA VAL A 258 13.44 -16.26 -18.25
C VAL A 258 13.56 -15.04 -17.33
N PHE A 259 12.61 -14.84 -16.41
CA PHE A 259 12.67 -13.77 -15.42
C PHE A 259 13.96 -13.80 -14.60
N LEU A 260 14.32 -14.98 -14.08
CA LEU A 260 15.48 -15.17 -13.21
C LEU A 260 16.80 -14.91 -13.95
N LYS A 261 16.91 -15.38 -15.20
CA LYS A 261 18.08 -15.12 -16.07
C LYS A 261 18.21 -13.64 -16.43
N ASN A 262 17.10 -12.98 -16.77
CA ASN A 262 17.10 -11.57 -17.16
C ASN A 262 17.40 -10.65 -15.97
N SER A 263 17.01 -11.05 -14.76
CA SER A 263 17.24 -10.28 -13.53
C SER A 263 18.62 -10.48 -12.90
N LYS A 264 19.50 -11.33 -13.45
CA LYS A 264 20.77 -11.80 -12.84
C LYS A 264 21.65 -10.74 -12.18
N ASN A 265 21.64 -9.51 -12.69
CA ASN A 265 22.46 -8.41 -12.19
C ASN A 265 21.80 -7.60 -11.07
N THR A 266 20.60 -7.99 -10.62
CA THR A 266 19.83 -7.31 -9.58
C THR A 266 19.86 -8.13 -8.30
N PHE A 267 20.32 -7.49 -7.23
CA PHE A 267 20.20 -8.00 -5.86
C PHE A 267 18.87 -7.54 -5.26
N ILE A 268 18.18 -8.43 -4.56
CA ILE A 268 16.88 -8.16 -3.93
C ILE A 268 16.98 -8.56 -2.46
N GLU A 269 16.95 -7.60 -1.54
CA GLU A 269 17.14 -7.90 -0.11
C GLU A 269 16.08 -8.90 0.40
N LYS A 270 14.79 -8.66 0.10
CA LYS A 270 13.67 -9.54 0.45
C LYS A 270 12.89 -9.96 -0.81
N LEU A 271 12.87 -11.25 -1.10
CA LEU A 271 12.06 -11.84 -2.16
C LEU A 271 10.91 -12.65 -1.56
N VAL A 272 9.67 -12.28 -1.91
CA VAL A 272 8.46 -12.97 -1.49
C VAL A 272 7.73 -13.47 -2.73
N ILE A 273 7.42 -14.75 -2.78
CA ILE A 273 6.71 -15.37 -3.89
C ILE A 273 5.48 -16.09 -3.35
N GLN A 274 4.31 -15.72 -3.83
CA GLN A 274 3.10 -16.51 -3.72
C GLN A 274 2.76 -17.07 -5.10
N ASN A 275 2.90 -18.39 -5.24
CA ASN A 275 2.57 -19.10 -6.47
C ASN A 275 1.17 -19.71 -6.38
N GLU A 276 0.25 -19.15 -7.16
CA GLU A 276 -1.09 -19.71 -7.38
C GLU A 276 -1.01 -20.79 -8.46
N MET A 277 -0.78 -22.02 -8.02
CA MET A 277 -0.57 -23.18 -8.88
C MET A 277 -1.87 -23.62 -9.54
N ARG A 278 -1.82 -23.88 -10.85
CA ARG A 278 -2.85 -24.62 -11.58
C ARG A 278 -2.53 -26.11 -11.52
N GLU A 279 -3.52 -26.94 -11.84
CA GLU A 279 -3.36 -28.39 -11.88
C GLU A 279 -2.07 -28.78 -12.65
N LYS A 280 -1.21 -29.55 -11.99
CA LYS A 280 0.13 -29.95 -12.45
C LYS A 280 1.10 -28.79 -12.77
N SER A 281 1.12 -27.70 -11.98
CA SER A 281 2.21 -26.73 -12.13
C SER A 281 3.52 -27.31 -11.60
N ASP A 282 4.58 -27.12 -12.36
CA ASP A 282 5.93 -27.54 -12.00
C ASP A 282 6.44 -26.81 -10.75
N ASP A 283 7.21 -27.53 -9.93
CA ASP A 283 7.88 -26.98 -8.76
C ASP A 283 8.87 -25.87 -9.18
N ILE A 284 8.71 -24.68 -8.60
CA ILE A 284 9.58 -23.53 -8.88
C ILE A 284 10.90 -23.58 -8.12
N LEU A 285 10.98 -24.40 -7.06
CA LEU A 285 12.11 -24.43 -6.14
C LEU A 285 13.46 -24.76 -6.81
N PRO A 286 13.55 -25.72 -7.76
CA PRO A 286 14.81 -25.99 -8.48
C PRO A 286 15.36 -24.74 -9.19
N TYR A 287 14.50 -23.92 -9.79
CA TYR A 287 14.89 -22.70 -10.49
C TYR A 287 15.35 -21.60 -9.52
N ILE A 288 14.67 -21.46 -8.38
CA ILE A 288 15.09 -20.54 -7.32
C ILE A 288 16.45 -20.95 -6.76
N LYS A 289 16.68 -22.25 -6.54
CA LYS A 289 17.99 -22.75 -6.11
C LYS A 289 19.08 -22.44 -7.14
N GLU A 290 18.82 -22.72 -8.41
CA GLU A 290 19.81 -22.54 -9.48
C GLU A 290 20.19 -21.07 -9.68
N TYR A 291 19.20 -20.20 -9.87
CA TYR A 291 19.44 -18.82 -10.34
C TYR A 291 19.43 -17.77 -9.23
N VAL A 292 18.99 -18.11 -8.02
CA VAL A 292 18.89 -17.16 -6.90
C VAL A 292 19.78 -17.57 -5.74
N MET A 293 19.66 -18.83 -5.27
CA MET A 293 20.41 -19.32 -4.12
C MET A 293 21.91 -19.43 -4.42
N LYS A 294 22.28 -20.16 -5.48
CA LYS A 294 23.69 -20.36 -5.86
C LYS A 294 24.39 -19.05 -6.20
N GLU A 295 23.67 -18.11 -6.80
CA GLU A 295 24.17 -16.77 -7.13
C GLU A 295 24.12 -15.77 -5.95
N ARG A 296 23.53 -16.16 -4.81
CA ARG A 296 23.42 -15.33 -3.59
C ARG A 296 22.76 -13.96 -3.84
N ARG A 297 21.70 -13.95 -4.64
CA ARG A 297 21.05 -12.71 -5.11
C ARG A 297 20.01 -12.13 -4.16
N ILE A 298 19.78 -12.80 -3.03
CA ILE A 298 18.81 -12.39 -2.01
C ILE A 298 19.38 -12.58 -0.61
N ARG A 299 18.76 -11.94 0.38
CA ARG A 299 19.05 -12.18 1.80
C ARG A 299 17.91 -12.88 2.53
N TYR A 300 16.66 -12.53 2.21
CA TYR A 300 15.47 -13.14 2.79
C TYR A 300 14.56 -13.72 1.70
N LEU A 301 14.02 -14.91 1.96
CA LEU A 301 13.14 -15.62 1.04
C LEU A 301 11.87 -16.09 1.76
N ALA A 302 10.71 -15.88 1.14
CA ALA A 302 9.50 -16.62 1.45
C ALA A 302 8.87 -17.13 0.15
N ILE A 303 8.45 -18.39 0.16
CA ILE A 303 7.71 -19.00 -0.94
C ILE A 303 6.48 -19.69 -0.36
N LEU A 304 5.31 -19.30 -0.84
CA LEU A 304 4.01 -19.87 -0.51
C LEU A 304 3.37 -20.39 -1.79
N SER A 305 2.99 -21.67 -1.82
CA SER A 305 2.34 -22.27 -2.98
C SER A 305 0.92 -22.73 -2.64
N TYR A 306 -0.04 -22.34 -3.48
CA TYR A 306 -1.45 -22.70 -3.36
C TYR A 306 -1.85 -23.65 -4.47
N TYR A 307 -2.25 -24.88 -4.13
CA TYR A 307 -2.74 -25.88 -5.07
C TYR A 307 -4.26 -25.85 -5.09
N LYS A 308 -4.86 -25.39 -6.19
CA LYS A 308 -6.34 -25.33 -6.30
C LYS A 308 -7.03 -26.70 -6.27
N SER A 309 -6.35 -27.76 -6.69
CA SER A 309 -6.92 -29.09 -6.87
C SER A 309 -6.83 -30.00 -5.65
N GLU A 310 -5.97 -29.68 -4.70
CA GLU A 310 -5.80 -30.47 -3.50
C GLU A 310 -6.33 -29.65 -2.33
N ASN A 311 -7.33 -30.18 -1.59
CA ASN A 311 -7.72 -29.66 -0.28
C ASN A 311 -6.57 -29.78 0.77
N SER A 312 -5.33 -30.00 0.33
CA SER A 312 -4.11 -29.95 1.13
C SER A 312 -3.74 -28.49 1.36
N GLY A 313 -3.49 -28.13 2.62
CA GLY A 313 -3.17 -26.76 3.01
C GLY A 313 -1.97 -26.15 2.28
N ASN A 314 -1.78 -24.86 2.51
CA ASN A 314 -0.73 -24.05 1.89
C ASN A 314 0.65 -24.70 2.06
N ASN A 315 1.38 -24.91 0.95
CA ASN A 315 2.73 -25.45 0.99
C ASN A 315 3.73 -24.29 1.07
N GLU A 316 4.29 -24.10 2.24
CA GLU A 316 5.25 -23.04 2.52
C GLU A 316 6.67 -23.61 2.62
N LEU A 317 7.63 -22.97 1.93
CA LEU A 317 9.03 -23.38 1.94
C LEU A 317 9.62 -23.42 3.35
N PHE A 318 9.18 -22.52 4.23
CA PHE A 318 9.61 -22.48 5.63
C PHE A 318 9.36 -23.78 6.39
N SER A 319 8.33 -24.54 6.02
CA SER A 319 8.00 -25.82 6.65
C SER A 319 8.95 -26.96 6.24
N LEU A 320 9.68 -26.80 5.14
CA LEU A 320 10.61 -27.81 4.60
C LEU A 320 12.00 -27.66 5.24
N LYS A 321 12.20 -28.24 6.44
CA LYS A 321 13.43 -28.06 7.24
C LYS A 321 14.74 -28.35 6.49
N ASN A 322 14.76 -29.37 5.63
CA ASN A 322 15.96 -29.70 4.85
C ASN A 322 16.29 -28.59 3.85
N GLU A 323 15.27 -28.09 3.14
CA GLU A 323 15.39 -26.98 2.19
C GLU A 323 15.86 -25.70 2.90
N VAL A 324 15.23 -25.34 4.02
CA VAL A 324 15.63 -24.18 4.83
C VAL A 324 17.09 -24.26 5.28
N ASN A 325 17.54 -25.44 5.71
CA ASN A 325 18.93 -25.66 6.10
C ASN A 325 19.89 -25.51 4.91
N GLU A 326 19.49 -25.94 3.71
CA GLU A 326 20.28 -25.75 2.49
C GLU A 326 20.44 -24.25 2.16
N PHE A 327 19.35 -23.47 2.13
CA PHE A 327 19.42 -22.02 1.92
C PHE A 327 20.31 -21.31 2.95
N LYS A 328 20.29 -21.77 4.20
CA LYS A 328 21.13 -21.23 5.27
C LYS A 328 22.63 -21.37 4.98
N LEU A 329 23.06 -22.44 4.29
CA LEU A 329 24.46 -22.62 3.85
C LEU A 329 24.91 -21.52 2.86
N TYR A 330 23.95 -20.88 2.18
CA TYR A 330 24.18 -19.77 1.25
C TYR A 330 23.95 -18.40 1.91
N ASN A 331 23.81 -18.33 3.24
CA ASN A 331 23.47 -17.13 4.02
C ASN A 331 22.11 -16.51 3.67
N ILE A 332 21.18 -17.32 3.14
CA ILE A 332 19.82 -16.89 2.84
C ILE A 332 18.91 -17.31 4.00
N GLN A 333 18.13 -16.38 4.53
CA GLN A 333 17.16 -16.64 5.59
C GLN A 333 15.78 -16.90 5.00
N VAL A 334 15.34 -18.15 5.04
CA VAL A 334 13.95 -18.49 4.75
C VAL A 334 13.07 -18.10 5.93
N LYS A 335 11.96 -17.42 5.66
CA LYS A 335 10.95 -16.98 6.64
C LYS A 335 9.57 -17.44 6.19
N THR A 336 8.59 -17.31 7.07
CA THR A 336 7.19 -17.46 6.64
C THR A 336 6.81 -16.31 5.71
N TYR A 337 5.86 -16.57 4.81
CA TYR A 337 5.25 -15.58 3.94
C TYR A 337 4.69 -14.42 4.74
N TRP A 338 3.96 -14.70 5.82
CA TRP A 338 3.34 -13.66 6.65
C TRP A 338 4.35 -12.79 7.40
N ASP A 339 5.53 -13.32 7.73
CA ASP A 339 6.60 -12.54 8.37
C ASP A 339 7.31 -11.58 7.40
N LEU A 340 7.40 -11.95 6.11
CA LEU A 340 8.07 -11.12 5.10
C LEU A 340 7.11 -10.25 4.29
N ASN A 341 5.85 -10.66 4.13
CA ASN A 341 4.87 -9.92 3.36
C ASN A 341 4.57 -8.57 4.04
N ILE A 342 4.65 -7.49 3.27
CA ILE A 342 4.48 -6.14 3.79
C ILE A 342 3.02 -5.71 3.67
N SER A 343 2.36 -5.56 4.81
CA SER A 343 1.09 -4.83 4.91
C SER A 343 1.33 -3.33 4.71
N ILE A 344 0.60 -2.69 3.78
CA ILE A 344 0.72 -1.24 3.52
C ILE A 344 0.49 -0.43 4.80
N ASN A 345 -0.47 -0.86 5.61
CA ASN A 345 -0.80 -0.13 6.84
C ASN A 345 0.38 -0.10 7.79
N ASP A 346 1.05 -1.23 7.94
CA ASP A 346 2.19 -1.39 8.83
C ASP A 346 3.41 -0.68 8.25
N PHE A 347 3.66 -0.80 6.94
CA PHE A 347 4.71 -0.07 6.24
C PHE A 347 4.60 1.44 6.45
N ILE A 348 3.42 2.01 6.23
CA ILE A 348 3.22 3.46 6.40
C ILE A 348 3.32 3.86 7.88
N ASN A 349 2.98 2.97 8.83
CA ASN A 349 3.15 3.22 10.26
C ASN A 349 4.59 3.20 10.73
N GLU A 350 5.41 2.33 10.15
CA GLU A 350 6.83 2.26 10.46
C GLU A 350 7.61 3.41 9.81
N MET A 351 7.22 3.83 8.61
CA MET A 351 7.99 4.81 7.83
C MET A 351 7.68 6.28 8.12
N TYR A 352 6.49 6.57 8.63
CA TYR A 352 6.00 7.95 8.81
C TYR A 352 5.35 8.13 10.16
#